data_AF-A0A7Z9J281-F1
#
_entry.id   AF-A0A7Z9J281-F1
#
_cell.length_a   1.000
_cell.length_b   1.000
_cell.length_c   1.000
_cell.angle_alpha   90.00
_cell.angle_beta   90.00
_cell.angle_gamma   90.00
#
_symmetry.space_group_name_H-M   'P 1'
#
loop_
_entity.id
_entity.type
_entity.pdbx_description
1 polymer ?
#
loop_
_entity_poly.entity_id
_entity_poly.type
_entity_poly.pdbx_seq_one_letter_code
_entity_poly.pdbx_strand_id
1 'polypeptide(L)'
;MVHLDSHQRSARYLFWRRVLLSLTVFSLLYVGAVRPLQSLLIDKVIFPVASDFVLDYKDVQLAADVDEIDIITQWPKPDHYTKIQLLFSGYVWLALALFWAAKSYKLIKILLFYQLALVILMPLAGWLILEGHGWAIIVANVHDKVYKALFIIVGVLALRSAALSLKKETPA
;
A
#
# COMPACT_ATOMS: atom_id res chain seq x y z
N MET A 1 13.52 8.45 41.71
CA MET A 1 13.12 7.27 40.90
C MET A 1 11.61 7.16 40.96
N VAL A 2 10.90 7.50 39.88
CA VAL A 2 9.42 7.39 39.86
C VAL A 2 9.08 5.91 39.66
N HIS A 3 8.52 5.29 40.70
CA HIS A 3 8.07 3.90 40.68
C HIS A 3 6.81 3.81 39.82
N LEU A 4 6.97 3.47 38.55
CA LEU A 4 5.87 3.19 37.63
C LEU A 4 4.97 2.09 38.23
N ASP A 5 3.69 2.38 38.37
CA ASP A 5 2.69 1.43 38.85
C ASP A 5 2.70 0.15 37.99
N SER A 6 2.64 -1.00 38.64
CA SER A 6 2.68 -2.33 38.03
C SER A 6 1.63 -2.49 36.91
N HIS A 7 0.47 -1.85 37.09
CA HIS A 7 -0.63 -1.85 36.14
C HIS A 7 -0.28 -1.10 34.84
N GLN A 8 0.42 0.04 34.94
CA GLN A 8 0.86 0.84 33.80
C GLN A 8 1.95 0.12 32.98
N ARG A 9 2.82 -0.63 33.66
CA ARG A 9 3.87 -1.44 33.00
C ARG A 9 3.25 -2.62 32.22
N SER A 10 2.22 -3.25 32.78
CA SER A 10 1.47 -4.34 32.13
C SER A 10 0.71 -3.85 30.87
N ALA A 11 -0.02 -2.74 30.96
CA ALA A 11 -0.76 -2.18 29.83
C ALA A 11 0.15 -1.81 28.66
N ARG A 12 1.31 -1.19 28.94
CA ARG A 12 2.31 -0.84 27.92
C ARG A 12 2.89 -2.10 27.26
N TYR A 13 3.19 -3.13 28.03
CA TYR A 13 3.70 -4.40 27.50
C TYR A 13 2.67 -5.09 26.59
N LEU A 14 1.41 -5.17 27.02
CA LEU A 14 0.32 -5.76 26.22
C LEU A 14 0.09 -5.01 24.90
N PHE A 15 0.20 -3.68 24.91
CA PHE A 15 0.12 -2.86 23.71
C PHE A 15 1.23 -3.20 22.71
N TRP A 16 2.51 -3.14 23.12
CA TRP A 16 3.62 -3.44 22.21
C TRP A 16 3.65 -4.90 21.75
N ARG A 17 3.25 -5.84 22.62
CA ARG A 17 3.05 -7.23 22.23
C ARG A 17 2.01 -7.38 21.12
N ARG A 18 0.90 -6.65 21.20
CA ARG A 18 -0.13 -6.63 20.14
C ARG A 18 0.43 -6.06 18.83
N VAL A 19 1.20 -4.98 18.90
CA VAL A 19 1.84 -4.37 17.71
C VAL A 19 2.74 -5.38 17.01
N LEU A 20 3.64 -6.02 17.75
CA LEU A 20 4.56 -7.03 17.20
C LEU A 20 3.80 -8.23 16.63
N LEU A 21 2.81 -8.76 17.35
CA LEU A 21 1.98 -9.86 16.86
C LEU A 21 1.23 -9.48 15.58
N SER A 22 0.66 -8.28 15.50
CA SER A 22 -0.01 -7.82 14.28
C SER A 22 0.97 -7.73 13.12
N LEU A 23 2.17 -7.19 13.35
CA LEU A 23 3.17 -7.05 12.30
C LEU A 23 3.60 -8.44 11.78
N THR A 24 3.86 -9.38 12.68
CA THR A 24 4.22 -10.76 12.31
C THR A 24 3.12 -11.45 11.53
N VAL A 25 1.87 -11.39 12.01
CA VAL A 25 0.73 -12.05 11.35
C VAL A 25 0.48 -11.44 9.96
N PHE A 26 0.44 -10.11 9.85
CA PHE A 26 0.20 -9.45 8.58
C PHE A 26 1.38 -9.65 7.60
N SER A 27 2.63 -9.69 8.07
CA SER A 27 3.77 -10.04 7.21
C SER A 27 3.71 -11.48 6.69
N LEU A 28 3.37 -12.44 7.54
CA LEU A 28 3.22 -13.84 7.11
C LEU A 28 2.08 -14.01 6.11
N LEU A 29 0.94 -13.36 6.36
CA LEU A 29 -0.19 -13.35 5.43
C LEU A 29 0.17 -12.68 4.09
N TYR A 30 0.93 -11.58 4.13
CA TYR A 30 1.35 -10.89 2.93
C TYR A 30 2.24 -11.78 2.06
N VAL A 31 3.32 -12.33 2.64
CA VAL A 31 4.26 -13.18 1.89
C VAL A 31 3.63 -14.49 1.45
N GLY A 32 2.81 -15.11 2.30
CA GLY A 32 2.28 -16.45 2.07
C GLY A 32 1.02 -16.50 1.20
N ALA A 33 0.20 -15.45 1.17
CA ALA A 33 -1.08 -15.47 0.46
C ALA A 33 -1.24 -14.29 -0.50
N VAL A 34 -0.98 -13.07 -0.04
CA VAL A 34 -1.27 -11.87 -0.83
C VAL A 34 -0.35 -11.77 -2.03
N ARG A 35 0.95 -11.91 -1.81
CA ARG A 35 1.97 -11.84 -2.84
C ARG A 35 1.80 -12.91 -3.95
N PRO A 36 1.64 -14.21 -3.63
CA PRO A 36 1.39 -15.19 -4.68
C PRO A 36 0.06 -14.96 -5.40
N LEU A 37 -0.98 -14.48 -4.70
CA LEU A 37 -2.25 -14.13 -5.33
C LEU A 37 -2.11 -12.94 -6.29
N GLN A 38 -1.31 -11.92 -5.93
CA GLN A 38 -0.98 -10.79 -6.79
C GLN A 38 -0.27 -11.24 -8.05
N SER A 39 0.77 -12.07 -7.92
CA SER A 39 1.50 -12.60 -9.07
C SER A 39 0.59 -13.38 -10.03
N LEU A 40 -0.32 -14.21 -9.49
CA LEU A 40 -1.32 -14.92 -10.31
C LEU A 40 -2.32 -13.98 -10.99
N LEU A 41 -2.74 -12.90 -10.32
CA LEU A 41 -3.64 -11.90 -10.91
C LEU A 41 -2.97 -11.15 -12.06
N ILE A 42 -1.68 -10.82 -11.92
CA ILE A 42 -0.90 -10.19 -12.99
C ILE A 42 -0.82 -11.12 -14.18
N ASP A 43 -0.30 -12.33 -13.97
CA ASP A 43 -0.04 -13.30 -15.02
C ASP A 43 -1.32 -13.69 -15.80
N LYS A 44 -2.43 -13.91 -15.08
CA LYS A 44 -3.66 -14.46 -15.70
C LYS A 44 -4.70 -13.45 -16.13
N VAL A 45 -4.72 -12.26 -15.52
CA VAL A 45 -5.82 -11.30 -15.74
C VAL A 45 -5.26 -10.00 -16.29
N ILE A 46 -4.34 -9.38 -15.57
CA ILE A 46 -3.95 -8.01 -15.89
C ILE A 46 -3.03 -7.97 -17.09
N PHE A 47 -2.06 -8.88 -17.19
CA PHE A 47 -1.14 -8.98 -18.34
C PHE A 47 -1.86 -9.25 -19.66
N PRO A 48 -2.73 -10.27 -19.81
CA PRO A 48 -3.43 -10.53 -21.07
C PRO A 48 -4.39 -9.40 -21.46
N VAL A 49 -5.10 -8.82 -20.48
CA VAL A 49 -6.00 -7.68 -20.74
C VAL A 49 -5.19 -6.46 -21.17
N ALA A 50 -4.10 -6.14 -20.47
CA ALA A 50 -3.24 -5.02 -20.83
C ALA A 50 -2.55 -5.23 -22.18
N SER A 51 -2.13 -6.46 -22.51
CA SER A 51 -1.55 -6.76 -23.83
C SER A 51 -2.55 -6.62 -24.96
N ASP A 52 -3.81 -7.05 -24.75
CA ASP A 52 -4.88 -6.84 -25.74
C ASP A 52 -5.17 -5.35 -25.97
N PHE A 53 -5.12 -4.53 -24.91
CA PHE A 53 -5.27 -3.07 -25.04
C PHE A 53 -4.04 -2.38 -25.65
N VAL A 54 -2.84 -2.93 -25.50
CA VAL A 54 -1.58 -2.36 -26.04
C VAL A 54 -1.32 -2.78 -27.48
N LEU A 55 -1.87 -3.90 -27.97
CA LEU A 55 -1.74 -4.31 -29.37
C LEU A 55 -2.24 -3.25 -30.37
N ASP A 56 -3.13 -2.35 -29.94
CA ASP A 56 -3.65 -1.24 -30.76
C ASP A 56 -2.69 -0.02 -30.82
N TYR A 57 -1.66 0.01 -29.96
CA TYR A 57 -0.71 1.12 -29.83
C TYR A 57 0.74 0.65 -30.09
N LYS A 58 1.29 1.00 -31.25
CA LYS A 58 2.59 0.52 -31.76
C LYS A 58 3.84 0.93 -30.95
N ASP A 59 3.74 1.88 -30.02
CA ASP A 59 4.89 2.49 -29.33
C ASP A 59 4.98 2.21 -27.81
N VAL A 60 4.20 1.24 -27.30
CA VAL A 60 4.17 0.88 -25.88
C VAL A 60 4.55 -0.60 -25.70
N GLN A 61 5.57 -0.88 -24.89
CA GLN A 61 5.93 -2.25 -24.50
C GLN A 61 5.58 -2.47 -23.03
N LEU A 62 4.88 -3.57 -22.74
CA LEU A 62 4.56 -4.00 -21.38
C LEU A 62 5.52 -5.12 -20.97
N ALA A 63 6.19 -4.97 -19.82
CA ALA A 63 6.91 -6.04 -19.16
C ALA A 63 6.19 -6.37 -17.85
N ALA A 64 5.77 -7.62 -17.67
CA ALA A 64 5.26 -8.10 -16.38
C ALA A 64 6.43 -8.48 -15.47
N ASP A 65 6.40 -7.98 -14.23
CA ASP A 65 7.22 -8.47 -13.12
C ASP A 65 6.31 -9.09 -12.04
N VAL A 66 6.91 -9.74 -11.04
CA VAL A 66 6.22 -10.60 -10.07
C VAL A 66 5.12 -9.88 -9.28
N ASP A 67 5.27 -8.58 -8.98
CA ASP A 67 4.32 -7.75 -8.22
C ASP A 67 4.02 -6.38 -8.91
N GLU A 68 4.55 -6.15 -10.11
CA GLU A 68 4.53 -4.86 -10.80
C GLU A 68 4.25 -5.07 -12.30
N ILE A 69 3.61 -4.10 -12.93
CA ILE A 69 3.57 -4.01 -14.40
C ILE A 69 4.45 -2.83 -14.79
N ASP A 70 5.54 -3.13 -15.48
CA ASP A 70 6.42 -2.13 -16.05
C ASP A 70 5.84 -1.73 -17.41
N ILE A 71 5.33 -0.50 -17.50
CA ILE A 71 5.03 0.11 -18.80
C ILE A 71 6.30 0.79 -19.29
N ILE A 72 6.87 0.27 -20.38
CA ILE A 72 7.99 0.86 -21.10
C ILE A 72 7.40 1.72 -22.23
N THR A 73 7.32 3.03 -21.99
CA THR A 73 6.96 4.03 -23.00
C THR A 73 8.20 4.76 -23.49
N GLN A 74 8.27 5.10 -24.79
CA GLN A 74 9.39 5.89 -25.34
C GLN A 74 9.38 7.37 -24.90
N TRP A 75 8.33 7.81 -24.20
CA TRP A 75 8.13 9.17 -23.69
C TRP A 75 7.90 9.17 -22.18
N PRO A 76 8.45 10.14 -21.40
CA PRO A 76 9.11 11.38 -21.83
C PRO A 76 10.62 11.24 -22.11
N LYS A 77 11.19 10.06 -21.86
CA LYS A 77 12.52 9.65 -22.30
C LYS A 77 12.47 8.16 -22.65
N PRO A 78 13.20 7.69 -23.68
CA PRO A 78 13.54 6.27 -23.76
C PRO A 78 14.23 5.93 -22.43
N ASP A 79 13.82 4.85 -21.76
CA ASP A 79 14.28 4.40 -20.43
C ASP A 79 13.50 4.93 -19.21
N HIS A 80 12.36 5.62 -19.37
CA HIS A 80 11.46 5.87 -18.24
C HIS A 80 10.52 4.69 -17.99
N TYR A 81 10.93 3.81 -17.07
CA TYR A 81 10.10 2.74 -16.54
C TYR A 81 8.96 3.32 -15.70
N THR A 82 7.73 3.24 -16.20
CA THR A 82 6.56 3.61 -15.39
C THR A 82 6.07 2.35 -14.68
N LYS A 83 6.46 2.22 -13.42
CA LYS A 83 6.08 1.10 -12.57
C LYS A 83 4.65 1.29 -12.10
N ILE A 84 3.73 0.48 -12.59
CA ILE A 84 2.40 0.38 -12.00
C ILE A 84 2.46 -0.72 -10.95
N GLN A 85 2.73 -0.31 -9.71
CA GLN A 85 2.59 -1.22 -8.57
C GLN A 85 1.15 -1.63 -8.41
N LEU A 86 0.93 -2.94 -8.23
CA LEU A 86 -0.41 -3.46 -8.09
C LEU A 86 -1.10 -2.97 -6.82
N LEU A 87 -2.43 -3.04 -6.91
CA LEU A 87 -3.33 -2.99 -5.78
C LEU A 87 -2.86 -3.97 -4.69
N PHE A 88 -2.90 -3.56 -3.42
CA PHE A 88 -2.46 -4.30 -2.23
C PHE A 88 -0.94 -4.40 -2.01
N SER A 89 -0.17 -3.36 -2.33
CA SER A 89 1.27 -3.34 -2.04
C SER A 89 1.60 -3.60 -0.57
N GLY A 90 2.81 -4.09 -0.30
CA GLY A 90 3.30 -4.36 1.05
C GLY A 90 3.19 -3.15 1.99
N TYR A 91 3.25 -1.92 1.46
CA TYR A 91 3.06 -0.68 2.23
C TYR A 91 1.62 -0.51 2.73
N VAL A 92 0.63 -0.86 1.91
CA VAL A 92 -0.79 -0.85 2.30
C VAL A 92 -1.03 -1.90 3.38
N TRP A 93 -0.44 -3.09 3.24
CA TRP A 93 -0.52 -4.15 4.25
C TRP A 93 0.15 -3.77 5.56
N LEU A 94 1.32 -3.11 5.50
CA LEU A 94 2.01 -2.57 6.65
C LEU A 94 1.16 -1.52 7.37
N ALA A 95 0.56 -0.59 6.63
CA ALA A 95 -0.32 0.44 7.19
C ALA A 95 -1.56 -0.18 7.84
N LEU A 96 -2.16 -1.19 7.21
CA LEU A 96 -3.28 -1.94 7.75
C LEU A 96 -2.90 -2.62 9.07
N ALA A 97 -1.73 -3.25 9.16
CA ALA A 97 -1.22 -3.86 10.39
C ALA A 97 -1.08 -2.82 11.51
N LEU A 98 -0.52 -1.64 11.21
CA LEU A 98 -0.36 -0.55 12.18
C LEU A 98 -1.71 0.01 12.65
N PHE A 99 -2.67 0.21 11.74
CA PHE A 99 -4.01 0.67 12.09
C PHE A 99 -4.79 -0.35 12.90
N TRP A 100 -4.60 -1.64 12.59
CA TRP A 100 -5.17 -2.75 13.35
C TRP A 100 -4.60 -2.78 14.78
N ALA A 101 -3.28 -2.67 14.93
CA ALA A 101 -2.62 -2.60 16.23
C ALA A 101 -3.11 -1.41 17.07
N ALA A 102 -3.28 -0.26 16.42
CA ALA A 102 -3.79 0.98 17.01
C ALA A 102 -5.32 0.95 17.25
N LYS A 103 -6.04 -0.10 16.83
CA LYS A 103 -7.51 -0.23 16.88
C LYS A 103 -8.25 0.96 16.22
N SER A 104 -7.65 1.56 15.20
CA SER A 104 -8.23 2.72 14.51
C SER A 104 -9.11 2.28 13.33
N TYR A 105 -10.32 1.81 13.63
CA TYR A 105 -11.26 1.33 12.60
C TYR A 105 -11.61 2.38 11.54
N LYS A 106 -11.59 3.68 11.91
CA LYS A 106 -11.81 4.78 10.97
C LYS A 106 -10.72 4.82 9.89
N LEU A 107 -9.45 4.71 10.29
CA LEU A 107 -8.33 4.70 9.33
C LEU A 107 -8.31 3.43 8.48
N ILE A 108 -8.70 2.28 9.05
CA ILE A 108 -8.87 1.03 8.28
C ILE A 108 -9.92 1.21 7.18
N LYS A 109 -11.09 1.79 7.51
CA LYS A 109 -12.14 2.06 6.51
C LYS A 109 -11.63 3.00 5.41
N ILE A 110 -10.94 4.08 5.77
CA ILE A 110 -10.36 5.02 4.80
C ILE A 110 -9.36 4.30 3.88
N LEU A 111 -8.49 3.45 4.44
CA LEU A 111 -7.53 2.67 3.66
C LEU A 111 -8.23 1.73 2.66
N LEU A 112 -9.31 1.06 3.09
CA LEU A 112 -10.10 0.19 2.22
C LEU A 112 -10.81 0.97 1.10
N PHE A 113 -11.40 2.13 1.41
CA PHE A 113 -12.00 3.00 0.40
C PHE A 113 -10.98 3.53 -0.60
N TYR A 114 -9.80 3.93 -0.12
CA TYR A 114 -8.68 4.32 -0.98
C TYR A 114 -8.28 3.19 -1.92
N GLN A 115 -8.17 1.96 -1.40
CA GLN A 115 -7.83 0.80 -2.20
C GLN A 115 -8.90 0.53 -3.28
N LEU A 116 -10.18 0.63 -2.92
CA LEU A 116 -11.29 0.46 -3.86
C LEU A 116 -11.31 1.56 -4.94
N ALA A 117 -11.00 2.80 -4.58
CA ALA A 117 -10.87 3.89 -5.54
C ALA A 117 -9.71 3.62 -6.52
N LEU A 118 -8.57 3.11 -6.04
CA LEU A 118 -7.46 2.74 -6.92
C LEU A 118 -7.81 1.62 -7.90
N VAL A 119 -8.68 0.68 -7.53
CA VAL A 119 -9.12 -0.40 -8.44
C VAL A 119 -9.75 0.19 -9.71
N ILE A 120 -10.43 1.32 -9.58
CA ILE A 120 -11.09 2.02 -10.69
C ILE A 120 -10.14 3.03 -11.35
N LEU A 121 -9.34 3.73 -10.54
CA LEU A 121 -8.49 4.81 -11.02
C LEU A 121 -7.25 4.31 -11.78
N MET A 122 -6.70 3.14 -11.42
CA MET A 122 -5.55 2.56 -12.12
C MET A 122 -5.85 2.19 -13.58
N PRO A 123 -6.95 1.46 -13.89
CA PRO A 123 -7.35 1.22 -15.29
C PRO A 123 -7.59 2.52 -16.06
N LEU A 124 -8.24 3.50 -15.43
CA LEU A 124 -8.51 4.80 -16.05
C LEU A 124 -7.21 5.56 -16.35
N ALA A 125 -6.25 5.53 -15.42
CA ALA A 125 -4.93 6.12 -15.63
C ALA A 125 -4.16 5.40 -16.74
N GLY A 126 -4.23 4.06 -16.79
CA GLY A 126 -3.64 3.25 -17.85
C GLY A 126 -4.21 3.62 -19.22
N TRP A 127 -5.53 3.73 -19.35
CA TRP A 127 -6.20 4.19 -20.58
C TRP A 127 -5.68 5.57 -21.03
N LEU A 128 -5.60 6.52 -20.09
CA LEU A 128 -5.13 7.87 -20.39
C LEU A 128 -3.66 7.92 -20.87
N ILE A 129 -2.82 7.03 -20.32
CA ILE A 129 -1.42 6.89 -20.75
C ILE A 129 -1.36 6.37 -22.21
N LEU A 130 -2.22 5.41 -22.57
CA LEU A 130 -2.31 4.88 -23.93
C LEU A 130 -2.77 5.93 -24.95
N GLU A 131 -3.69 6.82 -24.58
CA GLU A 131 -4.11 7.97 -25.41
C GLU A 131 -3.00 9.02 -25.62
N GLY A 132 -1.81 8.83 -25.05
CA GLY A 132 -0.65 9.72 -25.24
C GLY A 132 -0.64 10.92 -24.28
N HIS A 133 -1.49 10.93 -23.25
CA HIS A 133 -1.48 11.99 -22.24
C HIS A 133 -0.34 11.80 -21.24
N GLY A 134 0.85 12.29 -21.59
CA GLY A 134 2.07 12.16 -20.76
C GLY A 134 1.97 12.72 -19.33
N TRP A 135 0.99 13.58 -19.03
CA TRP A 135 0.75 14.05 -17.66
C TRP A 135 0.24 12.94 -16.73
N ALA A 136 -0.47 11.93 -17.25
CA ALA A 136 -0.96 10.79 -16.48
C ALA A 136 0.20 9.94 -15.93
N ILE A 137 1.30 9.82 -16.69
CA ILE A 137 2.54 9.16 -16.28
C ILE A 137 3.16 9.89 -15.07
N ILE A 138 3.23 11.22 -15.12
CA ILE A 138 3.76 12.04 -14.03
C ILE A 138 2.91 11.88 -12.78
N VAL A 139 1.59 11.94 -12.92
CA VAL A 139 0.65 11.74 -11.80
C VAL A 139 0.79 10.35 -11.19
N ALA A 140 0.88 9.29 -12.00
CA ALA A 140 1.05 7.92 -11.50
C ALA A 140 2.36 7.74 -10.73
N ASN A 141 3.47 8.31 -11.23
CA ASN A 141 4.77 8.21 -10.58
C ASN A 141 4.84 9.02 -9.27
N VAL A 142 4.26 10.24 -9.26
CA VAL A 142 4.14 11.04 -8.04
C VAL A 142 3.28 10.30 -7.02
N HIS A 143 2.14 9.77 -7.45
CA HIS A 143 1.25 8.99 -6.61
C HIS A 143 2.00 7.82 -5.98
N ASP A 144 2.74 7.01 -6.76
CA ASP A 144 3.49 5.85 -6.29
C ASP A 144 4.45 6.18 -5.13
N LYS A 145 5.15 7.31 -5.21
CA LYS A 145 6.07 7.76 -4.15
C LYS A 145 5.35 8.33 -2.94
N VAL A 146 4.32 9.15 -3.19
CA VAL A 146 3.62 9.91 -2.15
C VAL A 146 2.81 8.97 -1.25
N TYR A 147 2.11 7.99 -1.81
CA TYR A 147 1.25 7.11 -1.01
C TYR A 147 2.08 6.25 -0.04
N LYS A 148 3.24 5.75 -0.48
CA LYS A 148 4.17 4.94 0.35
C LYS A 148 4.62 5.71 1.58
N ALA A 149 5.05 6.96 1.39
CA ALA A 149 5.49 7.83 2.48
C ALA A 149 4.33 8.19 3.42
N LEU A 150 3.18 8.59 2.86
CA LEU A 150 2.01 8.97 3.63
C LEU A 150 1.53 7.84 4.54
N PHE A 151 1.43 6.61 4.03
CA PHE A 151 0.93 5.49 4.83
C PHE A 151 1.85 5.11 5.98
N ILE A 152 3.17 5.21 5.81
CA ILE A 152 4.12 5.00 6.91
C ILE A 152 3.93 6.09 7.98
N ILE A 153 3.89 7.36 7.58
CA ILE A 153 3.73 8.49 8.50
C ILE A 153 2.42 8.36 9.28
N VAL A 154 1.30 8.15 8.59
CA VAL A 154 -0.01 8.01 9.21
C VAL A 154 -0.07 6.76 10.10
N GLY A 155 0.53 5.64 9.67
CA GLY A 155 0.65 4.42 10.47
C GLY A 155 1.36 4.66 11.80
N VAL A 156 2.52 5.32 11.76
CA VAL A 156 3.30 5.66 12.96
C VAL A 156 2.55 6.65 13.85
N LEU A 157 1.88 7.65 13.26
CA LEU A 157 1.06 8.61 14.00
C LEU A 157 -0.14 7.93 14.69
N ALA A 158 -0.80 6.98 14.03
CA ALA A 158 -1.88 6.20 14.63
C ALA A 158 -1.38 5.40 15.83
N LEU A 159 -0.21 4.77 15.71
CA LEU A 159 0.41 4.04 16.80
C LEU A 159 0.78 4.95 17.97
N ARG A 160 1.37 6.13 17.68
CA ARG A 160 1.69 7.14 18.69
C ARG A 160 0.44 7.63 19.41
N SER A 161 -0.64 7.91 18.67
CA SER A 161 -1.93 8.32 19.23
C SER A 161 -2.51 7.27 20.17
N ALA A 162 -2.47 5.99 19.77
CA ALA A 162 -2.93 4.88 20.60
C ALA A 162 -2.07 4.74 21.87
N ALA A 163 -0.74 4.84 21.76
CA ALA A 163 0.17 4.79 22.90
C ALA A 163 -0.04 5.96 23.89
N LEU A 164 -0.33 7.16 23.38
CA LEU A 164 -0.63 8.33 24.22
C LEU A 164 -1.99 8.21 24.92
N SER A 165 -2.98 7.59 24.27
CA SER A 165 -4.31 7.37 24.85
C SER A 165 -4.23 6.45 26.07
N LEU A 166 -3.40 5.40 26.00
CA LEU A 166 -3.12 4.52 27.15
C LEU A 166 -2.47 5.24 28.34
N LYS A 167 -1.76 6.35 28.12
CA LYS A 167 -1.18 7.17 29.19
C LYS A 167 -2.23 8.06 29.87
N LYS A 168 -3.31 8.43 29.17
CA LYS A 168 -4.38 9.29 29.69
C LYS A 168 -5.44 8.53 30.49
N GLU A 169 -5.67 7.26 30.18
CA GLU A 169 -6.70 6.42 30.84
C GLU A 169 -6.26 5.86 32.21
N THR A 170 -5.00 6.05 32.61
CA THR A 170 -4.53 5.80 33.98
C THR A 170 -4.49 7.13 34.74
N PRO A 171 -5.56 7.53 35.47
CA PRO A 171 -5.45 8.61 36.45
C PRO A 171 -4.48 8.19 37.56
N ALA A 172 -3.70 9.17 38.03
CA ALA A 172 -2.72 9.04 39.11
C ALA A 172 -3.38 8.72 40.46
#